data_AF-A0A821M7L2-F1
#
_entry.id   AF-A0A821M7L2-F1
#
_cell.length_a   1.000
_cell.length_b   1.000
_cell.length_c   1.000
_cell.angle_alpha   90.00
_cell.angle_beta   90.00
_cell.angle_gamma   90.00
#
_symmetry.space_group_name_H-M   'P 1'
#
loop_
_entity.id
_entity.type
_entity.pdbx_description
1 polymer ?
#
loop_
_entity_poly.entity_id
_entity_poly.type
_entity_poly.pdbx_seq_one_letter_code
_entity_poly.pdbx_strand_id
1 'polypeptide(L)'
;MASNTTQCFINEKDSSTEYHQKLIEQMDEIENDRDLFLQEFIQHKQNLQEHSLMKQIDQWENDSIVKIKENAEKCRQNFIKSMKKSFRQIDYKLFSFNEQLKQIRKRKKFYENSLNELKQKLIKLTRELNEPSHIFIEEITTLFINKINLIDRS
;
A
#
# COMPACT_ATOMS: atom_id res chain seq x y z
N MET A 1 -45.49 -79.26 31.78
CA MET A 1 -45.67 -78.11 30.89
C MET A 1 -45.23 -76.86 31.64
N ALA A 2 -43.99 -76.43 31.46
CA ALA A 2 -43.50 -75.19 32.04
C ALA A 2 -42.44 -74.60 31.11
N SER A 3 -42.44 -73.27 31.07
CA SER A 3 -41.37 -72.39 30.58
C SER A 3 -41.36 -72.13 29.06
N ASN A 4 -41.99 -71.02 28.67
CA ASN A 4 -41.58 -70.22 27.50
C ASN A 4 -42.15 -68.79 27.55
N THR A 5 -42.04 -68.11 28.71
CA THR A 5 -42.54 -66.73 28.84
C THR A 5 -41.50 -65.72 29.36
N THR A 6 -40.28 -66.16 29.66
CA THR A 6 -39.25 -65.26 30.22
C THR A 6 -38.34 -64.65 29.15
N GLN A 7 -38.37 -65.14 27.90
CA GLN A 7 -37.41 -64.72 26.86
C GLN A 7 -37.74 -63.38 26.16
N CYS A 8 -38.98 -62.87 26.26
CA CYS A 8 -39.37 -61.62 25.59
C CYS A 8 -39.17 -60.34 26.42
N PHE A 9 -39.17 -60.41 27.75
CA PHE A 9 -39.10 -59.21 28.61
C PHE A 9 -37.68 -58.69 28.85
N ILE A 10 -36.64 -59.46 28.50
CA ILE A 10 -35.23 -59.09 28.69
C ILE A 10 -34.75 -58.23 27.50
N ASN A 11 -35.18 -58.54 26.27
CA ASN A 11 -34.74 -57.84 25.05
C ASN A 11 -35.19 -56.37 24.95
N GLU A 12 -36.36 -55.99 25.47
CA GLU A 12 -36.81 -54.58 25.41
C GLU A 12 -36.06 -53.68 26.40
N LYS A 13 -35.73 -54.22 27.59
CA LYS A 13 -35.04 -53.50 28.66
C LYS A 13 -33.56 -53.27 28.35
N ASP A 14 -32.93 -54.24 27.69
CA ASP A 14 -31.56 -54.11 27.19
C ASP A 14 -31.47 -53.06 26.07
N SER A 15 -32.44 -53.01 25.14
CA SER A 15 -32.43 -52.00 24.05
C SER A 15 -32.55 -50.56 24.54
N SER A 16 -33.30 -50.32 25.61
CA SER A 16 -33.47 -48.99 26.21
C SER A 16 -32.21 -48.53 26.96
N THR A 17 -31.51 -49.48 27.58
CA THR A 17 -30.26 -49.22 28.30
C THR A 17 -29.13 -48.95 27.33
N GLU A 18 -29.06 -49.71 26.24
CA GLU A 18 -28.11 -49.51 25.13
C GLU A 18 -28.38 -48.17 24.40
N TYR A 19 -29.64 -47.81 24.21
CA TYR A 19 -30.02 -46.49 23.68
C TYR A 19 -29.61 -45.35 24.61
N HIS A 20 -29.83 -45.49 25.93
CA HIS A 20 -29.42 -44.48 26.90
C HIS A 20 -27.90 -44.32 26.97
N GLN A 21 -27.15 -45.43 26.89
CA GLN A 21 -25.69 -45.42 26.82
C GLN A 21 -25.19 -44.62 25.60
N LYS A 22 -25.83 -44.81 24.44
CA LYS A 22 -25.51 -44.06 23.23
C LYS A 22 -25.77 -42.55 23.36
N LEU A 23 -26.79 -42.15 24.12
CA LEU A 23 -27.06 -40.74 24.41
C LEU A 23 -26.00 -40.13 25.33
N ILE A 24 -25.48 -40.90 26.29
CA ILE A 24 -24.37 -40.46 27.15
C ILE A 24 -23.11 -40.26 26.30
N GLU A 25 -22.80 -41.19 25.41
CA GLU A 25 -21.65 -41.06 24.48
C GLU A 25 -21.76 -39.80 23.61
N GLN A 26 -22.96 -39.52 23.07
CA GLN A 26 -23.19 -38.28 22.32
C GLN A 26 -23.05 -37.02 23.17
N MET A 27 -23.44 -37.07 24.45
CA MET A 27 -23.26 -35.95 25.36
C MET A 27 -21.78 -35.71 25.65
N ASP A 28 -21.01 -36.78 25.89
CA ASP A 28 -19.57 -36.70 26.09
C ASP A 28 -18.85 -36.14 24.84
N GLU A 29 -19.29 -36.53 23.64
CA GLU A 29 -18.81 -35.93 22.38
C GLU A 29 -19.10 -34.42 22.31
N ILE A 30 -20.31 -33.99 22.67
CA ILE A 30 -20.67 -32.57 22.69
C ILE A 30 -19.83 -31.80 23.72
N GLU A 31 -19.57 -32.37 24.89
CA GLU A 31 -18.72 -31.73 25.91
C GLU A 31 -17.27 -31.57 25.44
N ASN A 32 -16.73 -32.58 24.76
CA ASN A 32 -15.41 -32.50 24.16
C ASN A 32 -15.35 -31.43 23.06
N ASP A 33 -16.33 -31.38 22.16
CA ASP A 33 -16.41 -30.36 21.11
C ASP A 33 -16.52 -28.95 21.69
N ARG A 34 -17.30 -28.77 22.77
CA ARG A 34 -17.40 -27.50 23.51
C ARG A 34 -16.05 -27.08 24.06
N ASP A 35 -15.30 -28.00 24.66
CA ASP A 35 -14.02 -27.69 25.28
C ASP A 35 -12.96 -27.34 24.22
N LEU A 36 -12.97 -28.00 23.06
CA LEU A 36 -12.15 -27.62 21.90
C LEU A 36 -12.51 -26.21 21.39
N PHE A 37 -13.80 -25.92 21.22
CA PHE A 37 -14.26 -24.60 20.81
C PHE A 37 -13.84 -23.51 21.81
N LEU A 38 -13.92 -23.77 23.12
CA LEU A 38 -13.49 -22.82 24.14
C LEU A 38 -12.00 -22.49 24.04
N GLN A 39 -11.16 -23.47 23.73
CA GLN A 39 -9.73 -23.24 23.52
C GLN A 39 -9.49 -22.37 22.29
N GLU A 40 -10.13 -22.67 21.15
CA GLU A 40 -10.04 -21.85 19.93
C GLU A 40 -10.56 -20.43 20.16
N PHE A 41 -11.68 -20.28 20.85
CA PHE A 41 -12.27 -18.98 21.19
C PHE A 41 -11.33 -18.14 22.05
N ILE A 42 -10.71 -18.73 23.07
CA ILE A 42 -9.74 -18.03 23.92
C ILE A 42 -8.52 -17.60 23.10
N GLN A 43 -8.01 -18.48 22.23
CA GLN A 43 -6.88 -18.16 21.34
C GLN A 43 -7.23 -17.00 20.40
N HIS A 44 -8.38 -17.04 19.73
CA HIS A 44 -8.83 -15.97 18.85
C HIS A 44 -9.04 -14.65 19.60
N LYS A 45 -9.58 -14.71 20.82
CA LYS A 45 -9.77 -13.53 21.68
C LYS A 45 -8.44 -12.90 22.09
N GLN A 46 -7.40 -13.71 22.29
CA GLN A 46 -6.05 -13.22 22.63
C GLN A 46 -5.32 -12.65 21.40
N ASN A 47 -5.53 -13.24 20.22
CA ASN A 47 -4.81 -12.91 18.98
C ASN A 47 -5.72 -12.27 17.91
N LEU A 48 -6.45 -11.20 18.26
CA LEU A 48 -7.30 -10.49 17.30
C LEU A 48 -6.54 -9.95 16.07
N GLN A 49 -5.23 -9.68 16.22
CA GLN A 49 -4.37 -9.23 15.12
C GLN A 49 -4.14 -10.31 14.06
N GLU A 50 -4.24 -11.59 14.43
CA GLU A 50 -4.09 -12.70 13.49
C GLU A 50 -5.39 -13.00 12.73
N HIS A 51 -6.49 -12.35 13.12
CA HIS A 51 -7.79 -12.50 12.49
C HIS A 51 -7.70 -12.17 11.00
N SER A 52 -8.41 -12.95 10.18
CA SER A 52 -8.37 -12.82 8.72
C SER A 52 -8.76 -11.43 8.23
N LEU A 53 -9.75 -10.80 8.86
CA LEU A 53 -10.14 -9.41 8.56
C LEU A 53 -9.04 -8.40 8.87
N MET A 54 -8.23 -8.62 9.93
CA MET A 54 -7.09 -7.75 10.22
C MET A 54 -6.02 -7.88 9.14
N LYS A 55 -5.66 -9.12 8.78
CA LYS A 55 -4.72 -9.39 7.67
C LYS A 55 -5.17 -8.77 6.35
N GLN A 56 -6.48 -8.71 6.11
CA GLN A 56 -7.03 -8.06 4.92
C GLN A 56 -6.84 -6.53 4.96
N ILE A 57 -7.01 -5.90 6.12
CA ILE A 57 -6.71 -4.48 6.32
C ILE A 57 -5.23 -4.21 6.06
N ASP A 58 -4.33 -5.01 6.64
CA ASP A 58 -2.88 -4.89 6.45
C ASP A 58 -2.50 -5.03 4.98
N GLN A 59 -3.13 -5.96 4.25
CA GLN A 59 -2.90 -6.13 2.83
C GLN A 59 -3.30 -4.88 2.04
N TRP A 60 -4.49 -4.34 2.29
CA TRP A 60 -4.96 -3.13 1.60
C TRP A 60 -4.12 -1.90 1.94
N GLU A 61 -3.64 -1.78 3.17
CA GLU A 61 -2.70 -0.74 3.57
C GLU A 61 -1.40 -0.84 2.76
N ASN A 62 -0.78 -2.02 2.74
CA ASN A 62 0.47 -2.26 2.02
C ASN A 62 0.33 -1.99 0.53
N ASP A 63 -0.74 -2.48 -0.10
CA ASP A 63 -1.02 -2.23 -1.52
C ASP A 63 -1.18 -0.73 -1.81
N SER A 64 -1.81 0.01 -0.89
CA SER A 64 -1.99 1.46 -1.02
C SER A 64 -0.67 2.20 -0.91
N ILE A 65 0.20 1.82 0.03
CA ILE A 65 1.55 2.38 0.18
C ILE A 65 2.38 2.14 -1.08
N VAL A 66 2.32 0.93 -1.65
CA VAL A 66 3.03 0.60 -2.89
C VAL A 66 2.58 1.51 -4.03
N LYS A 67 1.26 1.67 -4.22
CA LYS A 67 0.71 2.56 -5.27
C LYS A 67 1.19 4.00 -5.12
N ILE A 68 1.20 4.53 -3.88
CA ILE A 68 1.71 5.89 -3.61
C ILE A 68 3.19 6.01 -3.99
N LYS A 69 4.00 5.03 -3.57
CA LYS A 69 5.45 5.02 -3.86
C LYS A 69 5.73 4.95 -5.34
N GLU A 70 5.04 4.08 -6.08
CA GLU A 70 5.17 3.93 -7.53
C GLU A 70 4.78 5.21 -8.28
N ASN A 71 3.67 5.83 -7.90
CA ASN A 71 3.25 7.09 -8.52
C ASN A 71 4.27 8.21 -8.27
N ALA A 72 4.75 8.34 -7.03
CA ALA A 72 5.77 9.32 -6.68
C ALA A 72 7.07 9.07 -7.45
N GLU A 73 7.48 7.80 -7.62
CA GLU A 73 8.67 7.44 -8.38
C GLU A 73 8.51 7.76 -9.87
N LYS A 74 7.36 7.44 -10.46
CA LYS A 74 7.05 7.81 -11.84
C LYS A 74 7.13 9.32 -12.05
N CYS A 75 6.61 10.11 -11.10
CA CYS A 75 6.72 11.57 -11.13
C CYS A 75 8.18 12.03 -11.06
N ARG A 76 8.99 11.49 -10.14
CA ARG A 76 10.43 11.79 -10.03
C ARG A 76 11.18 11.47 -11.33
N GLN A 77 10.93 10.32 -11.94
CA GLN A 77 11.58 9.93 -13.20
C GLN A 77 11.19 10.86 -14.36
N ASN A 78 9.92 11.25 -14.45
CA ASN A 78 9.45 12.23 -15.43
C ASN A 78 10.10 13.60 -15.21
N PHE A 79 10.21 14.06 -13.97
CA PHE A 79 10.91 15.28 -13.61
C PHE A 79 12.38 15.25 -14.06
N ILE A 80 13.12 14.18 -13.72
CA ILE A 80 14.52 14.02 -14.12
C ILE A 80 14.66 14.07 -15.65
N LYS A 81 13.77 13.40 -16.39
CA LYS A 81 13.78 13.39 -17.86
C LYS A 81 13.55 14.80 -18.42
N SER A 82 12.60 15.55 -17.87
CA SER A 82 12.32 16.92 -18.27
C SER A 82 13.48 17.86 -17.93
N MET A 83 14.06 17.75 -16.73
CA MET A 83 15.24 18.53 -16.32
C MET A 83 16.45 18.28 -17.22
N LYS A 84 16.70 17.03 -17.62
CA LYS A 84 17.77 16.72 -18.59
C LYS A 84 17.58 17.47 -19.92
N LYS A 85 16.34 17.68 -20.37
CA LYS A 85 16.04 18.50 -21.56
C LYS A 85 16.34 19.98 -21.30
N SER A 86 15.97 20.51 -20.13
CA SER A 86 16.31 21.87 -19.69
C SER A 86 17.81 22.11 -19.69
N PHE A 87 18.58 21.20 -19.08
CA PHE A 87 20.04 21.33 -19.00
C PHE A 87 20.69 21.37 -20.38
N ARG A 88 20.26 20.52 -21.32
CA ARG A 88 20.76 20.60 -22.71
C ARG A 88 20.52 21.96 -23.35
N GLN A 89 19.37 22.59 -23.10
CA GLN A 89 19.09 23.94 -23.61
C GLN A 89 19.99 24.99 -22.96
N ILE A 90 20.24 24.86 -21.66
CA ILE A 90 21.16 25.73 -20.92
C ILE A 90 22.58 25.57 -21.45
N ASP A 91 23.03 24.34 -21.74
CA ASP A 91 24.36 24.08 -22.33
C ASP A 91 24.54 24.84 -23.64
N TYR A 92 23.56 24.79 -24.54
CA TYR A 92 23.62 25.55 -25.80
C TYR A 92 23.66 27.06 -25.58
N LYS A 93 22.85 27.58 -24.66
CA LYS A 93 22.84 29.02 -24.35
C LYS A 93 24.15 29.45 -23.69
N LEU A 94 24.73 28.62 -22.83
CA LEU A 94 26.00 28.86 -22.16
C LEU A 94 27.16 28.82 -23.15
N PHE A 95 27.14 27.91 -24.12
CA PHE A 95 28.11 27.89 -25.21
C PHE A 95 28.07 29.20 -26.01
N SER A 96 26.89 29.66 -26.42
CA SER A 96 26.72 30.95 -27.11
C SER A 96 27.19 32.13 -26.26
N PHE A 97 26.89 32.13 -24.96
CA PHE A 97 27.35 33.13 -24.02
C PHE A 97 28.89 33.17 -23.93
N ASN A 98 29.55 32.01 -23.86
CA ASN A 98 31.00 31.91 -23.83
C ASN A 98 31.65 32.43 -25.12
N GLU A 99 31.08 32.13 -26.29
CA GLU A 99 31.57 32.68 -27.55
C GLU A 99 31.43 34.21 -27.61
N GLN A 100 30.30 34.76 -27.14
CA GLN A 100 30.12 36.22 -27.02
C GLN A 100 31.18 36.85 -26.11
N LEU A 101 31.44 36.25 -24.94
CA LEU A 101 32.49 36.70 -24.02
C LEU A 101 33.87 36.71 -24.69
N LYS A 102 34.25 35.63 -25.38
CA LYS A 102 35.52 35.54 -26.10
C LYS A 102 35.65 36.65 -27.15
N GLN A 103 34.60 36.91 -27.92
CA GLN A 103 34.61 37.94 -28.97
C GLN A 103 34.79 39.34 -28.39
N ILE A 104 34.07 39.68 -27.32
CA ILE A 104 34.21 40.97 -26.64
C ILE A 104 35.64 41.13 -26.09
N ARG A 105 36.18 40.08 -25.46
CA ARG A 105 37.53 40.10 -24.90
C ARG A 105 38.60 40.24 -25.99
N LYS A 106 38.45 39.57 -27.14
CA LYS A 106 39.34 39.71 -28.30
C LYS A 106 39.35 41.13 -28.88
N ARG A 107 38.20 41.79 -28.94
CA ARG A 107 38.06 43.16 -29.44
C ARG A 107 38.71 44.22 -28.54
N LYS A 108 38.99 43.89 -27.26
CA LYS A 108 39.54 44.79 -26.22
C LYS A 108 38.78 46.12 -26.06
N LYS A 109 37.54 46.19 -26.56
CA LYS A 109 36.63 47.34 -26.43
C LYS A 109 35.44 46.90 -25.60
N PHE A 110 35.36 47.43 -24.38
CA PHE A 110 34.30 47.12 -23.44
C PHE A 110 33.35 48.29 -23.38
N TYR A 111 32.12 48.09 -23.84
CA TYR A 111 31.05 49.06 -23.72
C TYR A 111 30.19 48.67 -22.52
N GLU A 112 29.79 49.65 -21.71
CA GLU A 112 28.97 49.43 -20.51
C GLU A 112 27.69 48.65 -20.85
N ASN A 113 27.01 49.04 -21.92
CA ASN A 113 25.81 48.35 -22.40
C ASN A 113 26.07 46.85 -22.69
N SER A 114 27.18 46.52 -23.36
CA SER A 114 27.53 45.13 -23.65
C SER A 114 27.86 44.32 -22.39
N LEU A 115 28.50 44.94 -21.39
CA LEU A 115 28.76 44.30 -20.10
C LEU A 115 27.46 44.09 -19.31
N ASN A 116 26.52 45.04 -19.36
CA ASN A 116 25.23 44.93 -18.72
C ASN A 116 24.38 43.82 -19.37
N GLU A 117 24.35 43.73 -20.71
CA GLU A 117 23.69 42.64 -21.42
C GLU A 117 24.22 41.26 -21.04
N LEU A 118 25.53 41.11 -20.89
CA LEU A 118 26.15 39.86 -20.44
C LEU A 118 25.71 39.51 -19.01
N LYS A 119 25.69 40.48 -18.09
CA LYS A 119 25.19 40.27 -16.73
C LYS A 119 23.73 39.82 -16.72
N GLN A 120 22.87 40.47 -17.52
CA GLN A 120 21.46 40.10 -17.63
C GLN A 120 21.26 38.71 -18.23
N LYS A 121 22.03 38.35 -19.26
CA LYS A 121 22.02 36.99 -19.83
C LYS A 121 22.42 35.94 -18.78
N LEU A 122 23.42 36.22 -17.96
CA LEU A 122 23.85 35.32 -16.90
C LEU A 122 22.76 35.15 -15.82
N ILE A 123 22.14 36.25 -15.37
CA ILE A 123 21.00 36.21 -14.43
C ILE A 123 19.86 35.37 -14.99
N LYS A 124 19.55 35.53 -16.29
CA LYS A 124 18.51 34.75 -16.96
C LYS A 124 18.84 33.25 -16.97
N LEU A 125 20.09 32.88 -17.29
CA LEU A 125 20.53 31.49 -17.25
C LEU A 125 20.42 30.89 -15.85
N THR A 126 20.79 31.63 -14.81
CA THR A 126 20.64 31.20 -13.42
C THR A 126 19.18 30.95 -13.05
N ARG A 127 18.26 31.84 -13.48
CA ARG A 127 16.83 31.64 -13.26
C ARG A 127 16.31 30.40 -13.97
N GLU A 128 16.63 30.24 -15.26
CA GLU A 128 16.20 29.07 -16.05
C GLU A 128 16.76 27.74 -15.52
N LEU A 129 17.93 27.77 -14.87
CA LEU A 129 18.54 26.59 -14.24
C LEU A 129 17.75 26.14 -13.01
N ASN A 130 17.36 27.08 -12.16
CA ASN A 130 16.67 26.80 -10.90
C ASN A 130 15.17 26.57 -11.10
N GLU A 131 14.54 27.33 -12.00
CA GLU A 131 13.11 27.33 -12.25
C GLU A 131 12.85 27.33 -13.77
N PRO A 132 12.92 26.16 -14.41
CA PRO A 132 12.60 26.05 -15.83
C PRO A 132 11.10 26.29 -16.04
N SER A 133 10.77 27.30 -16.84
CA SER A 133 9.41 27.81 -17.07
C SER A 133 8.41 26.84 -17.73
N HIS A 134 8.81 25.60 -18.01
CA HIS A 134 7.99 24.59 -18.68
C HIS A 134 7.75 23.35 -17.82
N ILE A 135 8.24 23.35 -16.58
CA ILE A 135 8.07 22.24 -15.63
C ILE A 135 7.35 22.79 -14.41
N PHE A 136 6.23 22.17 -14.09
CA PHE A 136 5.44 22.47 -12.90
C PHE A 136 5.02 21.14 -12.29
N ILE A 137 5.05 21.06 -10.96
CA ILE A 137 4.55 19.90 -10.22
C ILE A 137 3.28 20.36 -9.53
N GLU A 138 2.21 19.63 -9.74
CA GLU A 138 0.91 19.86 -9.12
C GLU A 138 0.47 18.57 -8.44
N GLU A 139 -0.12 18.70 -7.26
CA GLU A 139 -0.79 17.61 -6.57
C GLU A 139 -2.28 17.67 -6.89
N ILE A 140 -2.81 16.61 -7.49
CA ILE A 140 -4.21 16.51 -7.88
C ILE A 140 -4.96 15.72 -6.81
N THR A 141 -5.93 16.38 -6.16
CA THR A 141 -6.78 15.79 -5.13
C THR A 141 -7.92 14.96 -5.75
N THR A 142 -7.57 13.78 -6.24
CA THR A 142 -8.54 12.75 -6.68
C THR A 142 -8.49 11.54 -5.76
N LEU A 143 -9.52 10.70 -5.77
CA LEU A 143 -9.52 9.41 -5.06
C LEU A 143 -8.53 8.45 -5.71
N PHE A 144 -7.26 8.60 -5.36
CA PHE A 144 -6.17 7.74 -5.82
C PHE A 144 -6.08 6.44 -5.01
N ILE A 145 -6.41 6.51 -3.72
CA ILE A 145 -6.43 5.38 -2.79
C ILE A 145 -7.86 5.12 -2.32
N ASN A 146 -8.22 3.83 -2.26
CA ASN A 146 -9.53 3.40 -1.79
C ASN A 146 -9.64 3.61 -0.28
N LYS A 147 -10.79 4.09 0.17
CA LYS A 147 -11.10 4.18 1.60
C LYS A 147 -11.46 2.81 2.16
N ILE A 148 -10.74 2.36 3.18
CA ILE A 148 -11.09 1.16 3.96
C ILE A 148 -12.12 1.55 5.01
N ASN A 149 -13.23 0.81 5.11
CA ASN A 149 -14.25 1.03 6.13
C ASN A 149 -14.61 -0.29 6.82
N LEU A 150 -14.77 -0.24 8.14
CA LEU A 150 -15.42 -1.30 8.91
C LEU A 150 -16.93 -1.09 8.83
N ILE A 151 -17.68 -2.14 8.51
CA ILE A 151 -19.15 -2.14 8.56
C ILE A 151 -19.56 -3.12 9.64
N ASP A 152 -20.06 -2.58 10.75
CA ASP A 152 -20.71 -3.36 11.79
C ASP A 152 -22.21 -3.41 11.52
N ARG A 153 -22.81 -4.61 11.63
CA ARG A 153 -24.24 -4.86 11.38
C ARG A 153 -24.97 -5.40 12.61
N SER A 154 -24.30 -5.43 13.77
CA SER A 154 -24.90 -5.83 15.04
C SER A 154 -25.93 -4.84 15.55
#